data_AF-A0A966FDZ0-F1
#
_entry.id   AF-A0A966FDZ0-F1
#
_cell.length_a   1.000
_cell.length_b   1.000
_cell.length_c   1.000
_cell.angle_alpha   90.00
_cell.angle_beta   90.00
_cell.angle_gamma   90.00
#
_symmetry.space_group_name_H-M   'P 1'
#
loop_
_entity.id
_entity.type
_entity.pdbx_description
1 polymer ?
#
loop_
_entity_poly.entity_id
_entity_poly.type
_entity_poly.pdbx_seq_one_letter_code
_entity_poly.pdbx_strand_id
1 'polypeptide(L)'
;MSHPDRRRRHREALNMLLEKASLQGYLTTDDLVELYPEIGEDAERLSVVMLVLRNRGVDIVDAENYDAVPVEEVLEPEAEPWLEADTLSISTDDTVGLYLKEMSRVPLLKVEEELDLAMRIELGREARNKLMLLSGRKYTLERARLEALVQDGLLARDHLIKANTRLVVSIAKRYMGRGVPFLDLIQEGNLGLMKGVEKYDLHRGFRFSTYATWWIRQTITRAIADQARTIRVPVHMIDRIRQVYKTTHELEQKHG
;
A
#
# COMPACT_ATOMS: atom_id res chain seq x y z
N MET A 1 28.95 2.70 20.98
CA MET A 1 28.34 2.63 22.32
C MET A 1 26.86 2.93 22.18
N SER A 2 25.99 1.92 22.34
CA SER A 2 24.54 2.02 22.09
C SER A 2 23.86 2.68 23.30
N HIS A 3 23.16 3.80 23.09
CA HIS A 3 22.57 4.63 24.15
C HIS A 3 21.55 3.83 24.99
N PRO A 4 21.75 3.69 26.32
CA PRO A 4 20.84 2.97 27.22
C PRO A 4 19.44 3.61 27.30
N ASP A 5 19.34 4.89 26.96
CA ASP A 5 18.13 5.69 27.04
C ASP A 5 17.11 5.37 25.94
N ARG A 6 17.57 4.91 24.76
CA ARG A 6 16.71 4.53 23.64
C ARG A 6 15.94 3.24 23.90
N ARG A 7 16.63 2.24 24.48
CA ARG A 7 16.04 0.93 24.83
C ARG A 7 14.97 1.05 25.92
N ARG A 8 15.13 2.00 26.85
CA ARG A 8 14.15 2.25 27.91
C ARG A 8 12.84 2.84 27.36
N ARG A 9 12.93 3.87 26.53
CA ARG A 9 11.77 4.48 25.85
C ARG A 9 11.04 3.47 24.95
N HIS A 10 11.80 2.63 24.23
CA HIS A 10 11.21 1.60 23.38
C HIS A 10 10.36 0.58 24.16
N ARG A 11 10.84 0.21 25.36
CA ARG A 11 10.15 -0.74 26.23
C ARG A 11 8.93 -0.11 26.91
N GLU A 12 8.99 1.17 27.25
CA GLU A 12 7.86 1.93 27.79
C GLU A 12 6.76 2.11 26.73
N ALA A 13 7.12 2.48 25.50
CA ALA A 13 6.18 2.60 24.37
C ALA A 13 5.53 1.25 24.00
N LEU A 14 6.31 0.15 24.00
CA LEU A 14 5.79 -1.20 23.77
C LEU A 14 4.80 -1.61 24.87
N ASN A 15 5.09 -1.29 26.13
CA ASN A 15 4.18 -1.58 27.23
C ASN A 15 2.88 -0.79 27.10
N MET A 16 2.91 0.48 26.68
CA MET A 16 1.70 1.27 26.42
C MET A 16 0.86 0.68 25.28
N LEU A 17 1.50 0.21 24.20
CA LEU A 17 0.82 -0.49 23.11
C LEU A 17 0.16 -1.80 23.59
N LEU A 18 0.87 -2.59 24.40
CA LEU A 18 0.35 -3.85 24.92
C LEU A 18 -0.77 -3.64 25.95
N GLU A 19 -0.69 -2.60 26.77
CA GLU A 19 -1.75 -2.22 27.71
C GLU A 19 -3.00 -1.74 26.96
N LYS A 20 -2.83 -0.93 25.91
CA LYS A 20 -3.92 -0.51 25.02
C LYS A 20 -4.55 -1.71 24.30
N ALA A 21 -3.73 -2.61 23.75
CA ALA A 21 -4.18 -3.87 23.15
C ALA A 21 -4.96 -4.74 24.14
N SER A 22 -4.49 -4.85 25.38
CA SER A 22 -5.15 -5.63 26.43
C SER A 22 -6.50 -5.05 26.86
N LEU A 23 -6.68 -3.72 26.77
CA LEU A 23 -7.92 -3.05 27.14
C LEU A 23 -8.94 -3.02 25.99
N GLN A 24 -8.47 -2.87 24.75
CA GLN A 24 -9.33 -2.68 23.57
C GLN A 24 -9.52 -3.96 22.75
N GLY A 25 -8.67 -4.97 22.92
CA GLY A 25 -8.63 -6.18 22.10
C GLY A 25 -7.98 -5.98 20.73
N TYR A 26 -7.66 -4.74 20.35
CA TYR A 26 -6.98 -4.40 19.10
C TYR A 26 -6.01 -3.22 19.29
N LEU A 27 -5.10 -3.04 18.33
CA LEU A 27 -4.24 -1.88 18.15
C LEU A 27 -4.51 -1.25 16.80
N THR A 28 -4.42 0.08 16.71
CA THR A 28 -4.50 0.72 15.40
C THR A 28 -3.15 0.89 14.71
N THR A 29 -3.17 0.91 13.37
CA THR A 29 -2.00 1.27 12.56
C THR A 29 -1.46 2.66 12.93
N ASP A 30 -2.36 3.59 13.21
CA ASP A 30 -2.02 4.93 13.69
C ASP A 30 -1.40 4.92 15.09
N ASP A 31 -1.86 4.05 16.00
CA ASP A 31 -1.24 3.90 17.33
C ASP A 31 0.22 3.48 17.24
N LEU A 32 0.56 2.65 16.25
CA LEU A 32 1.92 2.21 16.00
C LEU A 32 2.79 3.34 15.45
N VAL A 33 2.25 4.19 14.59
CA VAL A 33 2.97 5.34 14.00
C VAL A 33 3.13 6.47 15.03
N GLU A 34 2.14 6.72 15.87
CA GLU A 34 2.16 7.77 16.90
C GLU A 34 3.15 7.44 18.01
N LEU A 35 3.17 6.19 18.48
CA LEU A 35 4.08 5.75 19.55
C LEU A 35 5.49 5.41 19.03
N TYR A 36 5.63 5.21 17.72
CA TYR A 36 6.91 5.01 17.05
C TYR A 36 7.02 5.77 15.71
N PRO A 37 7.30 7.07 15.75
CA PRO A 37 7.53 7.87 14.54
C PRO A 37 8.71 7.33 13.70
N GLU A 38 9.76 6.83 14.38
CA GLU A 38 10.93 6.21 13.72
C GLU A 38 10.57 4.91 12.96
N ILE A 39 9.47 4.25 13.31
CA ILE A 39 8.94 3.07 12.59
C ILE A 39 8.04 3.51 11.44
N GLY A 40 7.33 4.65 11.57
CA GLY A 40 6.57 5.26 10.47
C GLY A 40 7.45 5.68 9.28
N GLU A 41 8.72 6.04 9.53
CA GLU A 41 9.70 6.37 8.49
C GLU A 41 10.32 5.12 7.83
N ASP A 42 10.37 4.00 8.55
CA ASP A 42 10.93 2.72 8.11
C ASP A 42 9.83 1.66 7.99
N ALA A 43 9.17 1.66 6.82
CA ALA A 43 8.08 0.74 6.48
C ALA A 43 8.43 -0.75 6.66
N GLU A 44 9.73 -1.09 6.62
CA GLU A 44 10.22 -2.44 6.85
C GLU A 44 10.14 -2.83 8.32
N ARG A 45 10.46 -1.91 9.22
CA ARG A 45 10.29 -2.12 10.67
C ARG A 45 8.83 -2.15 11.06
N LEU A 46 7.98 -1.34 10.43
CA LEU A 46 6.55 -1.29 10.73
C LEU A 46 5.87 -2.62 10.44
N SER A 47 6.15 -3.20 9.27
CA SER A 47 5.59 -4.49 8.87
C SER A 47 6.04 -5.65 9.78
N VAL A 48 7.32 -5.68 10.16
CA VAL A 48 7.85 -6.68 11.10
C VAL A 48 7.19 -6.56 12.47
N VAL A 49 7.01 -5.34 12.98
CA VAL A 49 6.36 -5.10 14.27
C VAL A 49 4.88 -5.49 14.24
N MET A 50 4.17 -5.15 13.16
CA MET A 50 2.78 -5.56 12.97
C MET A 50 2.63 -7.10 12.96
N LEU A 51 3.53 -7.80 12.28
CA LEU A 51 3.52 -9.26 12.22
C LEU A 51 3.79 -9.88 13.60
N VAL A 52 4.77 -9.36 14.35
CA VAL A 52 5.11 -9.86 15.69
C VAL A 52 3.97 -9.66 16.68
N LEU A 53 3.26 -8.54 16.60
CA LEU A 53 2.10 -8.26 17.44
C LEU A 53 0.92 -9.19 17.12
N ARG A 54 0.65 -9.43 15.83
CA ARG A 54 -0.37 -10.41 15.40
C ARG A 54 -0.06 -11.82 15.87
N ASN A 55 1.19 -12.28 15.73
CA ASN A 55 1.61 -13.60 16.23
C ASN A 55 1.51 -13.74 17.76
N ARG A 56 1.37 -12.64 18.48
CA ARG A 56 1.11 -12.61 19.92
C ARG A 56 -0.37 -12.44 20.28
N GLY A 57 -1.27 -12.56 19.29
CA GLY A 57 -2.71 -12.46 19.49
C GLY A 57 -3.24 -11.03 19.62
N VAL A 58 -2.49 -10.03 19.15
CA VAL A 58 -2.97 -8.64 19.10
C VAL A 58 -3.49 -8.34 17.71
N ASP A 59 -4.80 -8.10 17.60
CA ASP A 59 -5.42 -7.69 16.34
C ASP A 59 -5.01 -6.27 15.99
N ILE A 60 -4.60 -6.05 14.74
CA ILE A 60 -4.21 -4.72 14.25
C ILE A 60 -5.25 -4.27 13.23
N VAL A 61 -5.99 -3.23 13.61
CA VAL A 61 -7.13 -2.66 12.89
C VAL A 61 -6.71 -1.30 12.33
N ASP A 62 -7.08 -0.93 11.12
CA ASP A 62 -6.89 0.46 10.69
C ASP A 62 -7.85 1.36 11.48
N ALA A 63 -7.37 2.45 12.08
CA ALA A 63 -8.23 3.44 12.78
C ALA A 63 -9.30 4.06 11.86
N GLU A 64 -9.18 3.80 10.57
CA GLU A 64 -10.05 4.26 9.50
C GLU A 64 -11.25 3.39 9.16
N ASN A 65 -11.40 2.20 9.73
CA ASN A 65 -12.49 1.30 9.34
C ASN A 65 -13.25 0.73 10.55
N TYR A 66 -14.46 1.27 10.79
CA TYR A 66 -15.51 0.52 11.47
C TYR A 66 -16.33 -0.37 10.52
N ASP A 67 -16.05 -0.31 9.21
CA ASP A 67 -16.65 -1.19 8.19
C ASP A 67 -15.61 -2.08 7.48
N ALA A 68 -14.56 -2.53 8.19
CA ALA A 68 -13.68 -3.57 7.66
C ALA A 68 -14.09 -4.94 8.18
N VAL A 69 -14.63 -5.74 7.25
CA VAL A 69 -14.52 -7.20 7.26
C VAL A 69 -13.07 -7.60 7.63
N PRO A 70 -12.88 -8.62 8.48
CA PRO A 70 -11.55 -9.06 8.94
C PRO A 70 -10.55 -9.25 7.79
N VAL A 71 -9.29 -8.90 8.07
CA VAL A 71 -8.15 -9.03 7.15
C VAL A 71 -7.87 -10.49 6.73
N GLU A 72 -8.57 -11.46 7.33
CA GLU A 72 -8.54 -12.87 6.95
C GLU A 72 -9.12 -13.15 5.55
N GLU A 73 -9.83 -12.20 4.94
CA GLU A 73 -10.43 -12.38 3.60
C GLU A 73 -9.61 -11.75 2.45
N VAL A 74 -8.32 -11.47 2.67
CA VAL A 74 -7.37 -11.05 1.60
C VAL A 74 -6.42 -12.20 1.22
N LEU A 75 -6.79 -13.44 1.55
CA LEU A 75 -6.05 -14.63 1.16
C LEU A 75 -6.36 -15.00 -0.29
N GLU A 76 -5.26 -15.02 -1.05
CA GLU A 76 -5.09 -15.54 -2.40
C GLU A 76 -5.80 -14.79 -3.54
N PRO A 77 -5.08 -14.46 -4.64
CA PRO A 77 -5.74 -14.23 -5.92
C PRO A 77 -6.18 -15.60 -6.43
N GLU A 78 -7.15 -16.24 -5.77
CA GLU A 78 -7.91 -17.29 -6.43
C GLU A 78 -8.58 -16.65 -7.63
N ALA A 79 -8.44 -17.33 -8.77
CA ALA A 79 -8.94 -16.89 -10.06
C ALA A 79 -10.47 -16.92 -10.06
N GLU A 80 -11.09 -15.94 -9.41
CA GLU A 80 -12.50 -15.66 -9.70
C GLU A 80 -12.59 -15.22 -11.15
N PRO A 81 -13.52 -15.78 -11.94
CA PRO A 81 -13.82 -15.28 -13.27
C PRO A 81 -14.28 -13.82 -13.13
N TRP A 82 -13.36 -12.89 -13.32
CA TRP A 82 -13.66 -11.46 -13.41
C TRP A 82 -14.44 -11.24 -14.70
N LEU A 83 -15.76 -11.45 -14.66
CA LEU A 83 -16.82 -10.93 -15.53
C LEU A 83 -18.12 -11.72 -15.33
N GLU A 84 -18.80 -11.62 -14.18
CA GLU A 84 -20.24 -11.91 -14.16
C GLU A 84 -21.06 -10.78 -13.51
N ALA A 85 -22.01 -10.32 -14.32
CA ALA A 85 -23.21 -9.54 -14.06
C ALA A 85 -23.11 -8.05 -13.67
N ASP A 86 -22.37 -7.64 -12.64
CA ASP A 86 -22.75 -6.35 -11.99
C ASP A 86 -21.98 -5.11 -12.46
N THR A 87 -20.85 -5.25 -13.17
CA THR A 87 -20.11 -4.12 -13.76
C THR A 87 -20.51 -3.79 -15.21
N LEU A 88 -21.36 -4.62 -15.83
CA LEU A 88 -21.86 -4.39 -17.20
C LEU A 88 -23.05 -3.42 -17.25
N SER A 89 -23.53 -2.93 -16.10
CA SER A 89 -24.47 -1.81 -16.03
C SER A 89 -23.80 -0.43 -16.18
N ILE A 90 -22.46 -0.38 -16.30
CA ILE A 90 -21.74 0.85 -16.65
C ILE A 90 -21.71 0.91 -18.18
N SER A 91 -22.39 1.90 -18.75
CA SER A 91 -22.52 2.11 -20.18
C SER A 91 -21.17 1.95 -20.89
N THR A 92 -21.12 1.20 -21.98
CA THR A 92 -19.92 1.03 -22.81
C THR A 92 -19.38 2.32 -23.44
N ASP A 93 -20.05 3.45 -23.23
CA ASP A 93 -19.58 4.81 -23.56
C ASP A 93 -18.81 5.51 -22.41
N ASP A 94 -18.73 4.91 -21.22
CA ASP A 94 -18.11 5.55 -20.07
C ASP A 94 -16.57 5.38 -20.05
N THR A 95 -15.89 6.46 -19.68
CA THR A 95 -14.42 6.55 -19.51
C THR A 95 -13.86 5.46 -18.58
N VAL A 96 -14.65 5.01 -17.60
CA VAL A 96 -14.33 3.90 -16.70
C VAL A 96 -14.25 2.57 -17.46
N GLY A 97 -15.21 2.29 -18.35
CA GLY A 97 -15.24 1.05 -19.14
C GLY A 97 -14.03 0.92 -20.05
N LEU A 98 -13.61 2.02 -20.69
CA LEU A 98 -12.39 2.06 -21.51
C LEU A 98 -11.15 1.73 -20.67
N TYR A 99 -11.04 2.31 -19.47
CA TYR A 99 -9.93 2.03 -18.56
C TYR A 99 -9.89 0.55 -18.14
N LEU A 100 -11.03 -0.02 -17.74
CA LEU A 100 -11.14 -1.42 -17.33
C LEU A 100 -10.77 -2.37 -18.48
N LYS A 101 -11.12 -2.02 -19.72
CA LYS A 101 -10.76 -2.78 -20.92
C LYS A 101 -9.27 -2.71 -21.24
N GLU A 102 -8.62 -1.57 -21.02
CA GLU A 102 -7.17 -1.45 -21.24
C GLU A 102 -6.38 -2.26 -20.20
N MET A 103 -6.75 -2.19 -18.91
CA MET A 103 -6.07 -3.00 -17.88
C MET A 103 -6.30 -4.51 -18.06
N SER A 104 -7.41 -4.91 -18.68
CA SER A 104 -7.71 -6.33 -18.88
C SER A 104 -6.83 -6.98 -19.96
N ARG A 105 -6.10 -6.20 -20.77
CA ARG A 105 -5.25 -6.71 -21.85
C ARG A 105 -4.00 -7.42 -21.37
N VAL A 106 -3.46 -7.03 -20.22
CA VAL A 106 -2.22 -7.61 -19.68
C VAL A 106 -2.58 -8.81 -18.81
N PRO A 107 -2.03 -10.02 -19.06
CA PRO A 107 -2.37 -11.21 -18.28
C PRO A 107 -1.92 -11.08 -16.82
N LEU A 108 -2.52 -11.89 -15.95
CA LEU A 108 -2.09 -12.03 -14.56
C LEU A 108 -0.73 -12.75 -14.51
N LEU A 109 0.13 -12.32 -13.58
CA LEU A 109 1.46 -12.91 -13.40
C LEU A 109 1.41 -14.12 -12.47
N LYS A 110 2.17 -15.15 -12.83
CA LYS A 110 2.57 -16.23 -11.93
C LYS A 110 3.65 -15.77 -10.96
N VAL A 111 3.86 -16.53 -9.89
CA VAL A 111 4.91 -16.25 -8.90
C VAL A 111 6.30 -16.19 -9.54
N GLU A 112 6.60 -17.11 -10.45
CA GLU A 112 7.90 -17.17 -11.13
C GLU A 112 8.13 -15.95 -12.04
N GLU A 113 7.08 -15.49 -12.73
CA GLU A 113 7.14 -14.32 -13.60
C GLU A 113 7.30 -13.02 -12.78
N GLU A 114 6.65 -12.96 -11.62
CA GLU A 114 6.79 -11.87 -10.66
C GLU A 114 8.24 -11.76 -10.16
N LEU A 115 8.88 -12.89 -9.86
CA LEU A 115 10.28 -12.97 -9.45
C LEU A 115 11.24 -12.57 -10.57
N ASP A 116 11.01 -13.03 -11.82
CA ASP A 116 11.83 -12.63 -12.98
C ASP A 116 11.79 -11.12 -13.21
N LEU A 117 10.59 -10.54 -13.19
CA LEU A 117 10.42 -9.10 -13.36
C LEU A 117 11.10 -8.32 -12.23
N ALA A 118 10.95 -8.76 -10.98
CA ALA A 118 11.61 -8.13 -9.84
C ALA A 118 13.14 -8.16 -9.97
N MET A 119 13.71 -9.30 -10.39
CA MET A 119 15.15 -9.46 -10.64
C MET A 119 15.65 -8.50 -11.72
N ARG A 120 14.92 -8.39 -12.84
CA ARG A 120 15.29 -7.48 -13.94
C ARG A 120 15.23 -6.02 -13.53
N ILE A 121 14.25 -5.64 -12.71
CA ILE A 121 14.15 -4.30 -12.13
C ILE A 121 15.37 -4.00 -11.25
N GLU A 122 15.78 -4.94 -10.40
CA GLU A 122 16.95 -4.82 -9.54
C GLU A 122 18.25 -4.66 -10.35
N LEU A 123 18.48 -5.54 -11.32
CA LEU A 123 19.64 -5.48 -12.23
C LEU A 123 19.69 -4.15 -12.99
N GLY A 124 18.54 -3.66 -13.48
CA GLY A 124 18.45 -2.35 -14.14
C GLY A 124 18.77 -1.18 -13.19
N ARG A 125 18.37 -1.28 -11.91
CA ARG A 125 18.69 -0.28 -10.89
C ARG A 125 20.19 -0.26 -10.57
N GLU A 126 20.82 -1.42 -10.41
CA GLU A 126 22.26 -1.52 -10.23
C GLU A 126 23.04 -0.97 -11.43
N ALA A 127 22.59 -1.32 -12.65
CA ALA A 127 23.21 -0.83 -13.88
C ALA A 127 23.13 0.70 -13.98
N ARG A 128 21.99 1.28 -13.59
CA ARG A 128 21.80 2.75 -13.51
C ARG A 128 22.78 3.37 -12.52
N ASN A 129 22.95 2.79 -11.34
CA ASN A 129 23.89 3.28 -10.34
C ASN A 129 25.34 3.23 -10.86
N LYS A 130 25.73 2.12 -11.52
CA LYS A 130 27.05 1.99 -12.16
C LYS A 130 27.27 3.05 -13.25
N LEU A 131 26.26 3.32 -14.08
CA LEU A 131 26.30 4.38 -15.09
C LEU A 131 26.48 5.78 -14.49
N MET A 132 25.87 6.07 -13.34
CA MET A 132 26.04 7.36 -12.66
C MET A 132 27.47 7.56 -12.14
N LEU A 133 28.13 6.49 -11.71
CA LEU A 133 29.52 6.52 -11.21
C LEU A 133 30.54 6.62 -12.34
N LEU A 134 30.17 6.21 -13.56
CA LEU A 134 31.00 6.33 -14.77
C LEU A 134 31.09 7.80 -15.23
N SER A 135 31.96 8.57 -14.57
CA SER A 135 32.37 9.93 -14.97
C SER A 135 33.33 9.87 -16.17
N GLY A 136 32.81 9.93 -17.40
CA GLY A 136 33.66 10.04 -18.59
C GLY A 136 32.93 10.03 -19.93
N ARG A 137 33.38 10.87 -20.88
CA ARG A 137 32.82 11.03 -22.24
C ARG A 137 33.09 9.88 -23.21
N LYS A 138 33.69 8.77 -22.78
CA LYS A 138 33.91 7.63 -23.69
C LYS A 138 32.70 6.70 -23.67
N TYR A 139 32.00 6.67 -24.79
CA TYR A 139 31.08 5.58 -25.14
C TYR A 139 31.88 4.27 -25.22
N THR A 140 31.85 3.49 -24.16
CA THR A 140 32.42 2.15 -24.12
C THR A 140 31.33 1.11 -24.40
N LEU A 141 31.73 -0.06 -24.90
CA LEU A 141 30.83 -1.23 -25.01
C LEU A 141 30.14 -1.54 -23.68
N GLU A 142 30.86 -1.34 -22.57
CA GLU A 142 30.33 -1.48 -21.21
C GLU A 142 29.20 -0.50 -20.92
N ARG A 143 29.33 0.77 -21.33
CA ARG A 143 28.26 1.77 -21.19
C ARG A 143 26.99 1.35 -21.94
N ALA A 144 27.13 0.91 -23.19
CA ALA A 144 26.01 0.43 -23.99
C ALA A 144 25.31 -0.79 -23.34
N ARG A 145 26.09 -1.72 -22.77
CA ARG A 145 25.56 -2.87 -22.03
C ARG A 145 24.76 -2.44 -20.80
N LEU A 146 25.28 -1.50 -20.01
CA LEU A 146 24.58 -0.98 -18.84
C LEU A 146 23.30 -0.23 -19.24
N GLU A 147 23.35 0.57 -20.31
CA GLU A 147 22.17 1.27 -20.82
C GLU A 147 21.08 0.27 -21.26
N ALA A 148 21.46 -0.84 -21.89
CA ALA A 148 20.52 -1.92 -22.23
C ALA A 148 19.88 -2.56 -20.99
N LEU A 149 20.65 -2.83 -19.93
CA LEU A 149 20.11 -3.35 -18.66
C LEU A 149 19.16 -2.35 -17.97
N VAL A 150 19.46 -1.05 -18.04
CA VAL A 150 18.55 -0.02 -17.51
C VAL A 150 17.24 -0.01 -18.28
N GLN A 151 17.28 -0.10 -19.61
CA GLN A 151 16.07 -0.17 -20.43
C GLN A 151 15.26 -1.44 -20.13
N ASP A 152 15.94 -2.59 -20.01
CA ASP A 152 15.28 -3.84 -19.66
C ASP A 152 14.57 -3.76 -18.29
N GLY A 153 15.24 -3.22 -17.28
CA GLY A 153 14.64 -2.99 -15.96
C GLY A 153 13.47 -2.00 -15.97
N LEU A 154 13.48 -1.01 -16.86
CA LEU A 154 12.34 -0.08 -17.04
C LEU A 154 11.14 -0.78 -17.68
N LEU A 155 11.37 -1.63 -18.68
CA LEU A 155 10.30 -2.43 -19.31
C LEU A 155 9.72 -3.45 -18.32
N ALA A 156 10.58 -4.12 -17.54
CA ALA A 156 10.15 -5.03 -16.49
C ALA A 156 9.30 -4.32 -15.42
N ARG A 157 9.70 -3.10 -15.02
CA ARG A 157 8.93 -2.26 -14.10
C ARG A 157 7.55 -1.94 -14.64
N ASP A 158 7.47 -1.48 -15.89
CA ASP A 158 6.19 -1.15 -16.54
C ASP A 158 5.29 -2.38 -16.65
N HIS A 159 5.85 -3.54 -16.99
CA HIS A 159 5.11 -4.79 -17.05
C HIS A 159 4.56 -5.21 -15.68
N LEU A 160 5.38 -5.15 -14.62
CA LEU A 160 4.97 -5.49 -13.26
C LEU A 160 3.83 -4.56 -12.77
N ILE A 161 3.91 -3.26 -13.06
CA ILE A 161 2.85 -2.31 -12.74
C ILE A 161 1.57 -2.68 -13.50
N LYS A 162 1.64 -2.84 -14.82
CA LYS A 162 0.47 -3.10 -15.68
C LYS A 162 -0.26 -4.38 -15.27
N ALA A 163 0.46 -5.44 -14.96
CA ALA A 163 -0.13 -6.71 -14.54
C ALA A 163 -0.89 -6.61 -13.20
N ASN A 164 -0.49 -5.68 -12.33
CA ASN A 164 -1.06 -5.48 -10.99
C ASN A 164 -2.10 -4.35 -10.92
N THR A 165 -2.47 -3.71 -12.03
CA THR A 165 -3.51 -2.66 -12.04
C THR A 165 -4.89 -3.17 -11.58
N ARG A 166 -5.21 -4.45 -11.84
CA ARG A 166 -6.45 -5.07 -11.34
C ARG A 166 -6.53 -5.12 -9.81
N LEU A 167 -5.40 -5.34 -9.13
CA LEU A 167 -5.31 -5.29 -7.67
C LEU A 167 -5.66 -3.90 -7.14
N VAL A 168 -5.22 -2.84 -7.83
CA VAL A 168 -5.56 -1.46 -7.46
C VAL A 168 -7.06 -1.23 -7.53
N VAL A 169 -7.70 -1.66 -8.62
CA VAL A 169 -9.15 -1.53 -8.78
C VAL A 169 -9.91 -2.30 -7.71
N SER A 170 -9.50 -3.53 -7.38
CA SER A 170 -10.16 -4.32 -6.34
C SER A 170 -10.05 -3.71 -4.95
N ILE A 171 -8.93 -3.03 -4.65
CA ILE A 171 -8.75 -2.28 -3.40
C ILE A 171 -9.57 -0.98 -3.43
N ALA A 172 -9.48 -0.19 -4.50
CA ALA A 172 -10.13 1.11 -4.62
C ALA A 172 -11.66 1.04 -4.55
N LYS A 173 -12.27 -0.06 -5.01
CA LYS A 173 -13.72 -0.30 -4.89
C LYS A 173 -14.24 -0.14 -3.46
N ARG A 174 -13.46 -0.54 -2.45
CA ARG A 174 -13.83 -0.43 -1.03
C ARG A 174 -13.87 1.01 -0.49
N TYR A 175 -13.30 1.95 -1.23
CA TYR A 175 -13.21 3.36 -0.87
C TYR A 175 -14.18 4.24 -1.66
N MET A 176 -15.03 3.64 -2.51
CA MET A 176 -16.08 4.34 -3.25
C MET A 176 -17.08 5.03 -2.30
N GLY A 177 -17.65 6.15 -2.75
CA GLY A 177 -18.63 6.90 -1.97
C GLY A 177 -18.05 7.77 -0.84
N ARG A 178 -16.72 7.80 -0.66
CA ARG A 178 -16.04 8.60 0.38
C ARG A 178 -15.70 10.04 -0.05
N GLY A 179 -16.43 10.60 -1.01
CA GLY A 179 -16.28 11.99 -1.47
C GLY A 179 -15.24 12.23 -2.57
N VAL A 180 -14.44 11.22 -2.94
CA VAL A 180 -13.51 11.26 -4.08
C VAL A 180 -14.04 10.38 -5.22
N PRO A 181 -14.03 10.83 -6.49
CA PRO A 181 -14.45 10.02 -7.65
C PRO A 181 -13.67 8.72 -7.77
N PHE A 182 -14.32 7.67 -8.30
CA PHE A 182 -13.72 6.34 -8.39
C PHE A 182 -12.46 6.30 -9.27
N LEU A 183 -12.46 7.01 -10.40
CA LEU A 183 -11.27 7.12 -11.24
C LEU A 183 -10.09 7.75 -10.49
N ASP A 184 -10.35 8.78 -9.69
CA ASP A 184 -9.30 9.44 -8.92
C ASP A 184 -8.73 8.50 -7.83
N LEU A 185 -9.58 7.72 -7.16
CA LEU A 185 -9.14 6.67 -6.24
C LEU A 185 -8.25 5.63 -6.93
N ILE A 186 -8.62 5.19 -8.13
CA ILE A 186 -7.79 4.27 -8.93
C ILE A 186 -6.45 4.91 -9.26
N GLN A 187 -6.43 6.18 -9.66
CA GLN A 187 -5.19 6.87 -10.00
C GLN A 187 -4.27 7.02 -8.80
N GLU A 188 -4.79 7.41 -7.64
CA GLU A 188 -4.05 7.49 -6.38
C GLU A 188 -3.56 6.12 -5.91
N GLY A 189 -4.36 5.08 -6.11
CA GLY A 189 -3.95 3.69 -5.91
C GLY A 189 -2.82 3.25 -6.84
N ASN A 190 -2.86 3.64 -8.12
CA ASN A 190 -1.79 3.37 -9.08
C ASN A 190 -0.49 4.08 -8.70
N LEU A 191 -0.56 5.30 -8.15
CA LEU A 191 0.60 5.99 -7.57
C LEU A 191 1.17 5.20 -6.37
N GLY A 192 0.31 4.62 -5.53
CA GLY A 192 0.71 3.71 -4.45
C GLY A 192 1.39 2.46 -4.97
N LEU A 193 0.79 1.79 -5.97
CA LEU A 193 1.36 0.62 -6.61
C LEU A 193 2.76 0.90 -7.17
N MET A 194 2.95 2.02 -7.87
CA MET A 194 4.26 2.42 -8.41
C MET A 194 5.31 2.61 -7.30
N LYS A 195 4.95 3.27 -6.19
CA LYS A 195 5.83 3.39 -5.01
C LYS A 195 6.16 2.03 -4.41
N GLY A 196 5.18 1.11 -4.37
CA GLY A 196 5.37 -0.27 -3.96
C GLY A 196 6.40 -0.98 -4.85
N VAL A 197 6.31 -0.87 -6.16
CA VAL A 197 7.29 -1.45 -7.09
C VAL A 197 8.71 -0.91 -6.85
N GLU A 198 8.86 0.38 -6.58
CA GLU A 198 10.18 1.00 -6.36
C GLU A 198 10.90 0.54 -5.08
N LYS A 199 10.12 0.09 -4.09
CA LYS A 199 10.61 -0.30 -2.76
C LYS A 199 10.51 -1.80 -2.48
N TYR A 200 9.95 -2.57 -3.41
CA TYR A 200 9.82 -4.00 -3.26
C TYR A 200 11.18 -4.70 -3.26
N ASP A 201 11.33 -5.65 -2.35
CA ASP A 201 12.53 -6.45 -2.15
C ASP A 201 12.15 -7.93 -2.23
N LEU A 202 12.63 -8.60 -3.28
CA LEU A 202 12.33 -9.99 -3.59
C LEU A 202 13.00 -10.98 -2.61
N HIS A 203 14.06 -10.57 -1.92
CA HIS A 203 14.80 -11.45 -1.01
C HIS A 203 14.05 -11.74 0.29
N ARG A 204 12.95 -11.02 0.56
CA ARG A 204 12.14 -11.19 1.77
C ARG A 204 11.19 -12.36 1.74
N GLY A 205 10.97 -12.96 0.56
CA GLY A 205 10.16 -14.17 0.41
C GLY A 205 8.64 -13.96 0.52
N PHE A 206 8.15 -12.73 0.38
CA PHE A 206 6.71 -12.43 0.33
C PHE A 206 6.27 -12.07 -1.09
N ARG A 207 5.01 -12.33 -1.42
CA ARG A 207 4.41 -11.92 -2.70
C ARG A 207 4.35 -10.40 -2.82
N PHE A 208 4.58 -9.90 -4.02
CA PHE A 208 4.47 -8.48 -4.36
C PHE A 208 3.08 -7.93 -4.08
N SER A 209 2.01 -8.70 -4.35
CA SER A 209 0.64 -8.28 -4.08
C SER A 209 0.40 -7.92 -2.62
N THR A 210 0.96 -8.70 -1.69
CA THR A 210 0.89 -8.44 -0.23
C THR A 210 1.55 -7.11 0.11
N TYR A 211 2.74 -6.85 -0.44
CA TYR A 211 3.48 -5.62 -0.21
C TYR A 211 2.80 -4.39 -0.84
N ALA A 212 2.37 -4.51 -2.10
CA ALA A 212 1.71 -3.46 -2.86
C ALA A 212 0.40 -3.02 -2.21
N THR A 213 -0.36 -3.95 -1.63
CA THR A 213 -1.64 -3.67 -0.98
C THR A 213 -1.52 -2.60 0.11
N TRP A 214 -0.43 -2.58 0.87
CA TRP A 214 -0.19 -1.54 1.88
C TRP A 214 0.01 -0.17 1.23
N TRP A 215 0.87 -0.08 0.21
CA TRP A 215 1.15 1.18 -0.49
C TRP A 215 -0.08 1.74 -1.20
N ILE A 216 -0.90 0.87 -1.80
CA ILE A 216 -2.15 1.25 -2.47
C ILE A 216 -3.14 1.81 -1.45
N ARG A 217 -3.35 1.13 -0.32
CA ARG A 217 -4.24 1.61 0.74
C ARG A 217 -3.76 2.96 1.31
N GLN A 218 -2.48 3.07 1.61
CA GLN A 218 -1.89 4.27 2.19
C GLN A 218 -2.11 5.50 1.30
N THR A 219 -1.90 5.37 -0.02
CA THR A 219 -2.09 6.51 -0.93
C THR A 219 -3.57 6.84 -1.14
N ILE A 220 -4.44 5.84 -1.25
CA ILE A 220 -5.89 6.05 -1.37
C ILE A 220 -6.47 6.74 -0.14
N THR A 221 -6.16 6.25 1.07
CA THR A 221 -6.58 6.86 2.34
C THR A 221 -6.11 8.31 2.43
N ARG A 222 -4.84 8.55 2.10
CA ARG A 222 -4.27 9.91 2.10
C ARG A 222 -4.99 10.82 1.10
N ALA A 223 -5.30 10.33 -0.10
CA ALA A 223 -6.01 11.10 -1.11
C ALA A 223 -7.42 11.47 -0.64
N ILE A 224 -8.14 10.55 0.00
CA ILE A 224 -9.45 10.84 0.61
C ILE A 224 -9.31 11.91 1.68
N ALA A 225 -8.34 11.78 2.59
CA ALA A 225 -8.09 12.78 3.60
C ALA A 225 -7.80 14.18 3.01
N ASP A 226 -7.05 14.22 1.91
CA ASP A 226 -6.58 15.44 1.29
C ASP A 226 -7.61 16.11 0.34
N GLN A 227 -8.47 15.32 -0.32
CA GLN A 227 -9.29 15.74 -1.47
C GLN A 227 -10.80 15.50 -1.32
N ALA A 228 -11.27 14.69 -0.35
CA ALA A 228 -12.69 14.33 -0.24
C ALA A 228 -13.62 15.49 0.14
N ARG A 229 -13.07 16.63 0.56
CA ARG A 229 -13.83 17.79 1.03
C ARG A 229 -13.50 19.01 0.19
N THR A 230 -14.53 19.82 -0.08
CA THR A 230 -14.38 21.11 -0.79
C THR A 230 -13.39 22.04 -0.08
N ILE A 231 -13.35 21.99 1.25
CA ILE A 231 -12.37 22.72 2.07
C ILE A 231 -11.41 21.70 2.67
N ARG A 232 -10.12 21.86 2.36
CA ARG A 232 -9.05 20.99 2.86
C ARG A 232 -8.95 21.09 4.38
N VAL A 233 -8.94 19.94 5.04
CA VAL A 233 -8.74 19.81 6.48
C VAL A 233 -7.44 19.02 6.72
N PRO A 234 -6.57 19.43 7.65
CA PRO A 234 -5.36 18.68 7.98
C PRO A 234 -5.67 17.24 8.44
N VAL A 235 -4.83 16.27 8.07
CA VAL A 235 -5.08 14.83 8.32
C VAL A 235 -5.37 14.52 9.79
N HIS A 236 -4.58 15.04 10.74
CA HIS A 236 -4.78 14.82 12.17
C HIS A 236 -6.11 15.37 12.74
N MET A 237 -6.77 16.28 12.01
CA MET A 237 -8.10 16.77 12.40
C MET A 237 -9.21 15.82 11.93
N ILE A 238 -8.95 15.01 10.91
CA ILE A 238 -9.92 14.05 10.37
C ILE A 238 -10.19 12.95 11.39
N ASP A 239 -9.16 12.45 12.06
CA ASP A 239 -9.30 11.43 13.10
C ASP A 239 -10.11 11.95 14.28
N ARG A 240 -9.89 13.22 14.68
CA ARG A 240 -10.68 13.89 15.72
C ARG A 240 -12.14 14.04 15.31
N ILE A 241 -12.40 14.45 14.07
CA ILE A 241 -13.76 14.55 13.54
C ILE A 241 -14.44 13.17 13.56
N ARG A 242 -13.74 12.10 13.14
CA ARG A 242 -14.25 10.73 13.16
C ARG A 242 -14.57 10.27 14.59
N GLN A 243 -13.68 10.53 15.54
CA GLN A 243 -13.88 10.19 16.95
C GLN A 243 -15.12 10.89 17.52
N VAL A 244 -15.32 12.17 17.19
CA VAL A 244 -16.54 12.91 17.56
C VAL A 244 -17.78 12.25 16.96
N TYR A 245 -17.80 11.93 15.67
CA TYR A 245 -18.95 11.23 15.05
C TYR A 245 -19.25 9.88 15.70
N LYS A 246 -18.21 9.09 16.01
CA LYS A 246 -18.35 7.80 16.68
C LYS A 246 -18.97 7.95 18.07
N THR A 247 -18.44 8.86 18.89
CA THR A 247 -18.97 9.12 20.24
C THR A 247 -20.39 9.68 20.19
N THR A 248 -20.70 10.56 19.23
CA THR A 248 -22.06 11.07 19.02
C THR A 248 -23.02 9.92 18.69
N HIS A 249 -22.64 9.02 17.79
CA HIS A 249 -23.48 7.88 17.41
C HIS A 249 -23.68 6.89 18.57
N GLU A 250 -22.63 6.60 19.35
CA GLU A 250 -22.73 5.76 20.55
C GLU A 250 -23.61 6.39 21.63
N LEU A 251 -23.56 7.71 21.79
CA LEU A 251 -24.42 8.44 22.72
C LEU A 251 -25.88 8.45 22.26
N GLU A 252 -26.13 8.63 20.96
CA GLU A 252 -27.47 8.50 20.38
C GLU A 252 -28.05 7.10 20.59
N GLN A 253 -27.26 6.03 20.42
CA GLN A 253 -27.75 4.67 20.69
C GLN A 253 -28.00 4.38 22.18
N LYS A 254 -27.31 5.06 23.09
CA LYS A 254 -27.45 4.85 24.54
C LYS A 254 -28.53 5.73 25.19
N HIS A 255 -28.77 6.92 24.64
CA HIS A 255 -29.64 7.94 25.23
C HIS A 255 -30.79 8.38 24.32
N GLY A 256 -30.90 7.82 23.12
CA GLY A 256 -32.03 7.92 22.19
C GLY A 256 -32.91 6.69 22.20
#